data_AF-A0A0M9EUK9-F1
#
_entry.id   AF-A0A0M9EUK9-F1
#
_cell.length_a   1.000
_cell.length_b   1.000
_cell.length_c   1.000
_cell.angle_alpha   90.00
_cell.angle_beta   90.00
_cell.angle_gamma   90.00
#
_symmetry.space_group_name_H-M   'P 1'
#
loop_
_entity.id
_entity.type
_entity.pdbx_description
1 polymer ?
#
loop_
_entity_poly.entity_id
_entity_poly.type
_entity_poly.pdbx_seq_one_letter_code
_entity_poly.pdbx_strand_id
1 'polypeptide(L)'
;MYHATATSKLISRLTERTVRERETREATNEIYLPGRGQKIPVPASDVLMLRIRQDPSDHSNLATEALLCPPPIKDILENQWSTELASALRSARKIAIDVSETWATGLYGELGLEEIAFFACTIQKDLEVLYLVDECTGRCKQCRRQNVKMNDIRKRDALWKGLRTKNTDDEDRPGDIINAISRRYVEATNLAALGWDEEHPSYLFACLIDTAIKTQQEGTDRGRFQGVRVLVVEDE
;
A
#
# COMPACT_ATOMS: atom_id res chain seq x y z
N MET A 1 -0.92 -21.88 8.33
CA MET A 1 0.06 -21.10 9.11
C MET A 1 0.42 -19.90 8.26
N TYR A 2 -0.13 -18.73 8.58
CA TYR A 2 0.06 -17.51 7.79
C TYR A 2 1.34 -16.79 8.24
N HIS A 3 2.20 -16.41 7.30
CA HIS A 3 3.41 -15.65 7.58
C HIS A 3 3.37 -14.32 6.82
N ALA A 4 3.07 -13.24 7.54
CA ALA A 4 3.21 -11.88 7.01
C ALA A 4 4.68 -11.62 6.68
N THR A 5 4.97 -11.24 5.44
CA THR A 5 6.34 -11.04 4.98
C THR A 5 6.47 -9.69 4.30
N ALA A 6 7.28 -8.78 4.85
CA ALA A 6 7.71 -7.59 4.13
C ALA A 6 8.74 -8.02 3.07
N THR A 7 8.42 -7.84 1.79
CA THR A 7 9.31 -8.22 0.70
C THR A 7 9.76 -6.98 -0.07
N SER A 8 11.07 -6.75 -0.14
CA SER A 8 11.65 -5.71 -0.98
C SER A 8 12.20 -6.33 -2.26
N LYS A 9 11.74 -5.84 -3.41
CA LYS A 9 12.37 -6.08 -4.72
C LYS A 9 13.00 -4.78 -5.19
N LEU A 10 14.29 -4.57 -4.92
CA LEU A 10 15.06 -3.43 -5.46
C LEU A 10 16.51 -3.80 -5.82
N ILE A 11 16.86 -3.67 -7.11
CA ILE A 11 18.20 -3.34 -7.59
C ILE A 11 18.01 -2.30 -8.70
N SER A 12 18.42 -1.06 -8.45
CA SER A 12 18.65 -0.06 -9.48
C SER A 12 20.14 -0.03 -9.80
N ARG A 13 20.52 -0.28 -11.06
CA ARG A 13 21.88 -0.03 -11.52
C ARG A 13 21.85 1.07 -12.58
N LEU A 14 22.62 2.11 -12.27
CA LEU A 14 23.27 3.08 -13.16
C LEU A 14 22.40 4.23 -13.69
N THR A 15 22.17 5.26 -12.85
CA THR A 15 22.44 6.70 -13.18
C THR A 15 22.14 7.71 -12.04
N GLU A 16 21.70 7.33 -10.84
CA GLU A 16 21.31 8.29 -9.77
C GLU A 16 22.33 8.52 -8.65
N ARG A 17 23.60 8.12 -8.85
CA ARG A 17 24.58 7.98 -7.76
C ARG A 17 24.93 9.31 -7.05
N THR A 18 24.83 10.44 -7.72
CA THR A 18 25.37 11.72 -7.21
C THR A 18 24.35 12.60 -6.47
N VAL A 19 23.04 12.36 -6.61
CA VAL A 19 21.99 13.13 -5.92
C VAL A 19 21.56 12.44 -4.62
N ARG A 20 21.57 11.11 -4.58
CA ARG A 20 21.23 10.33 -3.36
C ARG A 20 22.26 10.45 -2.24
N GLU A 21 23.53 10.73 -2.54
CA GLU A 21 24.62 10.73 -1.55
C GLU A 21 24.56 11.89 -0.54
N ARG A 22 23.72 12.92 -0.76
CA ARG A 22 23.61 14.07 0.15
C ARG A 22 22.40 14.02 1.10
N GLU A 23 21.38 13.23 0.79
CA GLU A 23 20.20 13.01 1.66
C GLU A 23 20.32 11.74 2.53
N THR A 24 21.29 10.87 2.21
CA THR A 24 21.49 9.54 2.80
C THR A 24 22.43 9.55 4.00
N ARG A 25 22.11 10.33 5.05
CA ARG A 25 22.80 10.12 6.34
C ARG A 25 21.97 9.59 7.50
N GLU A 26 20.63 9.61 7.53
CA GLU A 26 19.98 9.33 8.83
C GLU A 26 18.69 8.48 8.86
N ALA A 27 18.18 7.88 7.78
CA ALA A 27 17.06 6.92 7.92
C ALA A 27 17.10 5.76 6.93
N THR A 28 17.48 4.58 7.43
CA THR A 28 17.40 3.29 6.73
C THR A 28 16.53 2.33 7.52
N ASN A 29 15.65 1.60 6.83
CA ASN A 29 14.94 0.46 7.36
C ASN A 29 15.82 -0.79 7.28
N GLU A 30 15.71 -1.70 8.25
CA GLU A 30 16.33 -3.02 8.17
C GLU A 30 15.25 -4.08 7.93
N ILE A 31 15.42 -4.90 6.89
CA ILE A 31 14.55 -6.06 6.63
C ILE A 31 15.34 -7.33 6.94
N TYR A 32 14.78 -8.20 7.78
CA TYR A 32 15.36 -9.51 8.07
C TYR A 32 14.79 -10.59 7.14
N LEU A 33 15.69 -11.34 6.50
CA LEU A 33 15.36 -12.48 5.65
C LEU A 33 15.62 -13.78 6.42
N PRO A 34 14.62 -14.37 7.10
CA PRO A 34 14.82 -15.52 7.99
C PRO A 34 15.39 -16.74 7.27
N GLY A 35 14.92 -17.01 6.04
CA GLY A 35 15.42 -18.12 5.22
C GLY A 35 16.86 -17.96 4.73
N ARG A 36 17.48 -16.79 4.93
CA ARG A 36 18.88 -16.51 4.57
C ARG A 36 19.74 -16.07 5.75
N GLY A 37 19.15 -15.91 6.94
CA GLY A 37 19.83 -15.37 8.13
C GLY A 37 20.45 -14.00 7.89
N GLN A 38 19.90 -13.18 6.98
CA GLN A 38 20.51 -11.96 6.50
C GLN A 38 19.64 -10.74 6.79
N LYS A 39 20.26 -9.63 7.18
CA LYS A 39 19.61 -8.30 7.23
C LYS A 39 20.01 -7.49 6.00
N ILE A 40 19.05 -6.77 5.42
CA ILE A 40 19.28 -5.90 4.27
C ILE A 40 18.83 -4.49 4.64
N PRO A 41 19.71 -3.48 4.52
CA PRO A 41 19.33 -2.08 4.68
C PRO A 41 18.56 -1.60 3.44
N VAL A 42 17.47 -0.89 3.66
CA VAL A 42 16.64 -0.26 2.63
C VAL A 42 16.46 1.21 2.99
N PRO A 43 16.67 2.16 2.06
CA PRO A 43 16.38 3.56 2.32
C PRO A 43 14.95 3.76 2.84
N ALA A 44 14.75 4.55 3.91
CA ALA A 44 13.40 4.79 4.44
C ALA A 44 12.48 5.56 3.47
N SER A 45 13.06 6.18 2.45
CA SER A 45 12.37 6.86 1.35
C SER A 45 11.85 5.91 0.26
N ASP A 46 12.33 4.67 0.22
CA ASP A 46 11.83 3.64 -0.69
C ASP A 46 10.47 3.11 -0.20
N VAL A 47 9.68 2.57 -1.14
CA VAL A 47 8.34 2.04 -0.83
C VAL A 47 8.45 0.61 -0.33
N LEU A 48 7.98 0.35 0.90
CA LEU A 48 7.87 -1.00 1.43
C LEU A 48 6.53 -1.63 1.05
N MET A 49 6.57 -2.68 0.22
CA MET A 49 5.38 -3.47 -0.11
C MET A 49 5.11 -4.51 0.97
N LEU A 50 3.98 -4.35 1.67
CA LEU A 50 3.47 -5.31 2.63
C LEU A 50 2.63 -6.36 1.91
N ARG A 51 3.02 -7.63 2.05
CA ARG A 51 2.25 -8.79 1.57
C ARG A 51 1.94 -9.69 2.75
N ILE A 52 0.66 -9.98 2.93
CA ILE A 52 0.14 -10.73 4.07
C ILE A 52 0.13 -12.23 3.75
N ARG A 53 -0.24 -12.59 2.52
CA ARG A 53 -0.23 -13.97 2.03
C ARG A 53 1.11 -14.33 1.40
N GLN A 54 1.52 -15.59 1.58
CA GLN A 54 2.73 -16.14 0.94
C GLN A 54 2.51 -16.39 -0.56
N ASP A 55 1.33 -16.88 -0.94
CA ASP A 55 0.93 -17.09 -2.33
C ASP A 55 -0.21 -16.13 -2.70
N PRO A 56 -0.01 -15.22 -3.68
CA PRO A 56 -1.10 -14.41 -4.20
C PRO A 56 -2.02 -15.33 -5.00
N SER A 57 -3.14 -15.75 -4.41
CA SER A 57 -4.15 -16.49 -5.15
C SER A 57 -4.75 -15.60 -6.23
N ASP A 58 -4.97 -16.17 -7.41
CA ASP A 58 -5.80 -15.52 -8.43
C ASP A 58 -7.16 -15.15 -7.83
N HIS A 59 -7.70 -13.99 -8.23
CA HIS A 59 -8.96 -13.43 -7.72
C HIS A 59 -10.17 -14.38 -7.82
N SER A 60 -10.04 -15.50 -8.53
CA SER A 60 -11.07 -16.53 -8.71
C SER A 60 -11.49 -17.23 -7.41
N ASN A 61 -10.63 -17.27 -6.39
CA ASN A 61 -10.90 -18.02 -5.17
C ASN A 61 -11.24 -17.16 -3.95
N LEU A 62 -11.13 -15.83 -4.02
CA LEU A 62 -11.25 -14.96 -2.85
C LEU A 62 -12.61 -15.07 -2.13
N ALA A 63 -13.70 -15.20 -2.88
CA ALA A 63 -15.04 -15.34 -2.29
C ALA A 63 -15.31 -16.72 -1.67
N THR A 64 -14.59 -17.76 -2.10
CA THR A 64 -14.77 -19.15 -1.62
C THR A 64 -13.77 -19.51 -0.54
N GLU A 65 -12.54 -18.99 -0.60
CA GLU A 65 -11.50 -19.15 0.42
C GLU A 65 -11.80 -18.33 1.69
N ALA A 66 -12.35 -17.12 1.56
CA ALA A 66 -12.73 -16.28 2.72
C ALA A 66 -13.77 -16.92 3.65
N LEU A 67 -14.56 -17.88 3.13
CA LEU A 67 -15.54 -18.65 3.90
C LEU A 67 -14.97 -19.92 4.54
N LEU A 68 -13.81 -20.41 4.07
CA LEU A 68 -13.20 -21.68 4.49
C LEU A 68 -11.95 -21.50 5.35
N CYS A 69 -11.29 -20.33 5.29
CA CYS A 69 -10.20 -19.96 6.17
C CYS A 69 -10.35 -18.49 6.58
N PRO A 70 -10.49 -18.18 7.88
CA PRO A 70 -10.77 -16.81 8.32
C PRO A 70 -9.64 -15.85 7.90
N PRO A 71 -9.96 -14.58 7.66
CA PRO A 71 -9.06 -13.62 7.06
C PRO A 71 -7.79 -13.35 7.91
N PRO A 72 -6.60 -13.37 7.30
CA PRO A 72 -5.33 -13.33 8.03
C PRO A 72 -5.01 -12.00 8.71
N ILE A 73 -5.70 -10.88 8.44
CA ILE A 73 -5.33 -9.61 9.10
C ILE A 73 -5.80 -9.56 10.54
N LYS A 74 -6.94 -10.15 10.90
CA LYS A 74 -7.36 -10.22 12.30
C LYS A 74 -6.30 -11.00 13.07
N ASP A 75 -5.91 -12.17 12.58
CA ASP A 75 -4.82 -12.93 13.14
C ASP A 75 -3.49 -12.16 13.10
N ILE A 76 -3.18 -11.37 12.08
CA ILE A 76 -1.92 -10.59 12.01
C ILE A 76 -1.95 -9.36 12.93
N LEU A 77 -3.10 -8.74 13.16
CA LEU A 77 -3.24 -7.61 14.08
C LEU A 77 -3.33 -8.11 15.54
N GLU A 78 -3.97 -9.26 15.76
CA GLU A 78 -4.09 -9.91 17.08
C GLU A 78 -2.81 -10.67 17.48
N ASN A 79 -2.01 -11.15 16.52
CA ASN A 79 -0.70 -11.75 16.79
C ASN A 79 0.42 -10.70 16.76
N GLN A 80 1.38 -10.85 17.65
CA GLN A 80 2.53 -9.94 17.71
C GLN A 80 3.36 -10.04 16.43
N TRP A 81 3.49 -8.92 15.73
CA TRP A 81 4.45 -8.79 14.63
C TRP A 81 5.84 -9.05 15.19
N SER A 82 6.72 -9.72 14.43
CA SER A 82 8.13 -9.79 14.81
C SER A 82 8.66 -8.37 15.02
N THR A 83 9.52 -8.19 16.03
CA THR A 83 10.13 -6.89 16.35
C THR A 83 10.76 -6.24 15.13
N GLU A 84 11.37 -7.04 14.25
CA GLU A 84 11.99 -6.60 13.00
C GLU A 84 10.96 -6.03 12.02
N LEU A 85 9.85 -6.75 11.79
CA LEU A 85 8.77 -6.29 10.90
C LEU A 85 8.08 -5.02 11.44
N ALA A 86 7.78 -5.00 12.74
CA ALA A 86 7.20 -3.83 13.39
C ALA A 86 8.13 -2.62 13.30
N SER A 87 9.43 -2.81 13.53
CA SER A 87 10.43 -1.73 13.39
C SER A 87 10.54 -1.24 11.94
N ALA A 88 10.58 -2.15 10.96
CA ALA A 88 10.69 -1.80 9.56
C ALA A 88 9.48 -0.99 9.07
N LEU A 89 8.27 -1.38 9.48
CA LEU A 89 7.04 -0.68 9.10
C LEU A 89 6.89 0.65 9.83
N ARG A 90 7.28 0.71 11.12
CA ARG A 90 7.26 1.95 11.90
C ARG A 90 8.27 3.00 11.42
N SER A 91 9.33 2.60 10.75
CA SER A 91 10.35 3.50 10.19
C SER A 91 10.14 3.80 8.70
N ALA A 92 9.16 3.14 8.07
CA ALA A 92 8.85 3.35 6.66
C ALA A 92 8.04 4.63 6.45
N ARG A 93 8.55 5.49 5.58
CA ARG A 93 7.83 6.70 5.18
C ARG A 93 6.79 6.43 4.09
N LYS A 94 6.98 5.34 3.34
CA LYS A 94 6.09 4.96 2.24
C LYS A 94 5.82 3.47 2.31
N ILE A 95 4.55 3.11 2.43
CA ILE A 95 4.11 1.71 2.50
C ILE A 95 3.16 1.46 1.34
N ALA A 96 3.22 0.29 0.73
CA ALA A 96 2.28 -0.18 -0.27
C ALA A 96 1.62 -1.48 0.19
N ILE A 97 0.32 -1.62 -0.07
CA ILE A 97 -0.49 -2.79 0.26
C ILE A 97 -1.30 -3.16 -0.99
N ASP A 98 -1.28 -4.43 -1.37
CA ASP A 98 -2.12 -4.90 -2.48
C ASP A 98 -3.58 -4.94 -2.05
N VAL A 99 -4.48 -4.38 -2.86
CA VAL A 99 -5.92 -4.38 -2.54
C VAL A 99 -6.47 -5.80 -2.47
N SER A 100 -5.94 -6.76 -3.21
CA SER A 100 -6.36 -8.16 -3.08
C SER A 100 -6.10 -8.71 -1.67
N GLU A 101 -5.05 -8.23 -0.99
CA GLU A 101 -4.75 -8.60 0.38
C GLU A 101 -5.78 -8.02 1.33
N THR A 102 -6.18 -6.76 1.14
CA THR A 102 -7.23 -6.15 1.97
C THR A 102 -8.59 -6.84 1.78
N TRP A 103 -8.88 -7.36 0.58
CA TRP A 103 -10.06 -8.18 0.25
C TRP A 103 -10.00 -9.54 0.94
N ALA A 104 -8.88 -10.26 0.79
CA ALA A 104 -8.67 -11.56 1.41
C ALA A 104 -8.69 -11.50 2.94
N THR A 105 -8.35 -10.34 3.51
CA THR A 105 -8.27 -10.15 4.94
C THR A 105 -9.52 -9.56 5.58
N GLY A 106 -10.65 -9.44 4.88
CA GLY A 106 -11.90 -9.01 5.52
C GLY A 106 -11.89 -7.59 6.12
N LEU A 107 -10.90 -6.75 5.76
CA LEU A 107 -10.88 -5.31 6.12
C LEU A 107 -12.08 -4.53 5.55
N TYR A 108 -12.82 -5.19 4.68
CA TYR A 108 -14.01 -4.70 3.98
C TYR A 108 -15.31 -5.28 4.50
N GLY A 109 -15.26 -6.10 5.56
CA GLY A 109 -16.40 -6.84 6.09
C GLY A 109 -16.55 -6.63 7.61
N GLU A 110 -16.58 -7.73 8.36
CA GLU A 110 -16.81 -7.71 9.82
C GLU A 110 -15.68 -7.10 10.66
N LEU A 111 -14.50 -6.85 10.07
CA LEU A 111 -13.40 -6.18 10.77
C LEU A 111 -13.69 -4.69 10.77
N GLY A 112 -14.03 -4.20 11.96
CA GLY A 112 -14.56 -2.88 12.20
C GLY A 112 -13.51 -1.78 12.12
N LEU A 113 -13.96 -0.58 12.52
CA LEU A 113 -13.12 0.61 12.65
C LEU A 113 -11.93 0.38 13.59
N GLU A 114 -12.04 -0.57 14.52
CA GLU A 114 -11.01 -0.91 15.52
C GLU A 114 -9.77 -1.52 14.87
N GLU A 115 -9.93 -2.47 13.94
CA GLU A 115 -8.81 -3.11 13.24
C GLU A 115 -8.10 -2.12 12.32
N ILE A 116 -8.86 -1.24 11.64
CA ILE A 116 -8.28 -0.16 10.82
C ILE A 116 -7.49 0.80 11.72
N ALA A 117 -8.04 1.18 12.87
CA ALA A 117 -7.35 2.05 13.82
C ALA A 117 -6.09 1.41 14.42
N PHE A 118 -6.13 0.11 14.72
CA PHE A 118 -4.98 -0.63 15.23
C PHE A 118 -3.88 -0.77 14.18
N PHE A 119 -4.27 -1.08 12.93
CA PHE A 119 -3.35 -1.12 11.81
C PHE A 119 -2.70 0.25 11.58
N ALA A 120 -3.50 1.33 11.53
CA ALA A 120 -3.00 2.70 11.45
C ALA A 120 -1.98 3.00 12.56
N CYS A 121 -2.25 2.60 13.80
CA CYS A 121 -1.37 2.87 14.94
C CYS A 121 0.01 2.25 14.75
N THR A 122 0.06 1.09 14.09
CA THR A 122 1.29 0.36 13.83
C THR A 122 2.16 1.05 12.78
N ILE A 123 1.55 1.68 11.77
CA ILE A 123 2.25 2.23 10.61
C ILE A 123 2.35 3.75 10.61
N GLN A 124 1.61 4.48 11.45
CA GLN A 124 1.45 5.93 11.33
C GLN A 124 2.74 6.73 11.57
N LYS A 125 3.67 6.21 12.37
CA LYS A 125 4.88 6.96 12.74
C LYS A 125 5.73 7.24 11.50
N ASP A 126 6.14 8.50 11.33
CA ASP A 126 6.94 8.98 10.19
C ASP A 126 6.34 8.71 8.78
N LEU A 127 5.11 8.16 8.69
CA LEU A 127 4.48 7.78 7.42
C LEU A 127 4.06 9.02 6.62
N GLU A 128 4.52 9.09 5.38
CA GLU A 128 4.20 10.14 4.42
C GLU A 128 3.09 9.69 3.47
N VAL A 129 3.14 8.46 2.97
CA VAL A 129 2.17 7.97 1.96
C VAL A 129 1.84 6.49 2.18
N LEU A 130 0.55 6.14 2.10
CA LEU A 130 0.09 4.77 2.00
C LEU A 130 -0.43 4.51 0.59
N TYR A 131 0.15 3.55 -0.11
CA TYR A 131 -0.28 3.14 -1.44
C TYR A 131 -1.16 1.90 -1.38
N LEU A 132 -2.32 1.95 -2.03
CA LEU A 132 -3.15 0.78 -2.33
C LEU A 132 -2.87 0.33 -3.75
N VAL A 133 -2.37 -0.88 -3.93
CA VAL A 133 -1.95 -1.41 -5.22
C VAL A 133 -3.06 -2.27 -5.81
N ASP A 134 -3.69 -1.81 -6.89
CA ASP A 134 -4.63 -2.59 -7.69
C ASP A 134 -3.85 -3.33 -8.80
N GLU A 135 -3.45 -4.57 -8.51
CA GLU A 135 -2.78 -5.42 -9.50
C GLU A 135 -3.75 -6.05 -10.53
N CYS A 136 -5.07 -5.91 -10.33
CA CYS A 136 -6.11 -6.46 -11.20
C CYS A 136 -6.26 -5.72 -12.52
N THR A 137 -6.00 -4.41 -12.51
CA THR A 137 -6.26 -3.52 -13.64
C THR A 137 -5.50 -3.98 -14.88
N GLY A 138 -6.20 -4.13 -16.01
CA GLY A 138 -5.63 -4.63 -17.28
C GLY A 138 -5.37 -6.13 -17.36
N ARG A 139 -5.36 -6.86 -16.24
CA ARG A 139 -4.93 -8.27 -16.18
C ARG A 139 -6.02 -9.26 -15.78
N CYS A 140 -6.93 -8.86 -14.91
CA CYS A 140 -7.98 -9.73 -14.40
C CYS A 140 -9.13 -9.88 -15.41
N LYS A 141 -9.21 -11.02 -16.09
CA LYS A 141 -10.31 -11.36 -17.02
C LYS A 141 -11.67 -11.45 -16.33
N GLN A 142 -11.69 -11.86 -15.06
CA GLN A 142 -12.93 -12.01 -14.29
C GLN A 142 -13.50 -10.66 -13.82
N CYS A 143 -12.62 -9.71 -13.53
CA CYS A 143 -12.98 -8.38 -13.07
C CYS A 143 -13.55 -7.51 -14.21
N ARG A 144 -13.53 -8.00 -15.45
CA ARG A 144 -13.94 -7.29 -16.68
C ARG A 144 -13.19 -5.96 -16.91
N ARG A 145 -12.04 -5.77 -16.24
CA ARG A 145 -11.17 -4.57 -16.28
C ARG A 145 -10.02 -4.68 -17.29
N GLN A 146 -10.13 -5.60 -18.26
CA GLN A 146 -9.10 -5.91 -19.26
C GLN A 146 -8.89 -4.83 -20.33
N ASN A 147 -9.84 -3.90 -20.47
CA ASN A 147 -9.81 -2.86 -21.51
C ASN A 147 -9.57 -1.45 -20.95
N VAL A 148 -9.23 -1.32 -19.66
CA VAL A 148 -8.98 -0.02 -19.04
C VAL A 148 -7.69 0.56 -19.61
N LYS A 149 -7.77 1.74 -20.22
CA LYS A 149 -6.61 2.40 -20.84
C LYS A 149 -5.89 3.27 -19.80
N MET A 150 -4.56 3.29 -19.84
CA MET A 150 -3.74 4.14 -18.97
C MET A 150 -4.09 5.63 -19.05
N ASN A 151 -4.47 6.11 -20.24
CA ASN A 151 -4.92 7.49 -20.42
C ASN A 151 -6.22 7.80 -19.66
N ASP A 152 -7.08 6.81 -19.43
CA ASP A 152 -8.29 6.99 -18.64
C ASP A 152 -7.98 6.92 -17.14
N ILE A 153 -7.06 6.04 -16.72
CA ILE A 153 -6.59 5.90 -15.34
C ILE A 153 -5.94 7.18 -14.80
N ARG A 154 -5.28 7.96 -15.66
CA ARG A 154 -4.59 9.21 -15.29
C ARG A 154 -5.49 10.45 -15.31
N LYS A 155 -6.78 10.32 -15.63
CA LYS A 155 -7.73 11.44 -15.59
C LYS A 155 -8.30 11.59 -14.19
N ARG A 156 -8.04 12.72 -13.53
CA ARG A 156 -8.55 12.99 -12.18
C ARG A 156 -10.08 12.85 -12.13
N ASP A 157 -10.58 12.02 -11.22
CA ASP A 157 -12.01 11.82 -10.97
C ASP A 157 -12.43 12.32 -9.57
N ALA A 158 -13.74 12.27 -9.31
CA ALA A 158 -14.32 12.75 -8.05
C ALA A 158 -13.89 11.89 -6.85
N LEU A 159 -13.73 10.57 -7.03
CA LEU A 159 -13.30 9.65 -5.98
C LEU A 159 -11.85 9.95 -5.55
N TRP A 160 -10.94 10.14 -6.51
CA TRP A 160 -9.57 10.56 -6.19
C TRP A 160 -9.53 11.89 -5.43
N LYS A 161 -10.40 12.85 -5.77
CA LYS A 161 -10.55 14.09 -5.01
C LYS A 161 -11.11 13.85 -3.61
N GLY A 162 -12.05 12.92 -3.46
CA GLY A 162 -12.66 12.54 -2.18
C GLY A 162 -11.66 11.95 -1.18
N LEU A 163 -10.66 11.19 -1.64
CA LEU A 163 -9.54 10.72 -0.80
C LEU A 163 -8.67 11.87 -0.28
N ARG A 164 -8.69 13.02 -0.94
CA ARG A 164 -7.90 14.21 -0.59
C ARG A 164 -8.72 15.15 0.27
N THR A 165 -8.99 14.71 1.50
CA THR A 165 -9.92 15.41 2.40
C THR A 165 -9.57 16.86 2.73
N LYS A 166 -8.32 17.35 2.58
CA LYS A 166 -7.95 18.73 2.97
C LYS A 166 -6.78 19.42 2.25
N ASN A 167 -6.05 18.76 1.33
CA ASN A 167 -4.82 19.32 0.78
C ASN A 167 -5.02 19.79 -0.68
N THR A 168 -5.29 21.08 -0.86
CA THR A 168 -5.49 21.73 -2.16
C THR A 168 -4.19 21.87 -2.96
N ASP A 169 -3.04 21.86 -2.28
CA ASP A 169 -1.71 22.06 -2.90
C ASP A 169 -1.30 20.93 -3.85
N ASP A 170 -2.07 19.86 -3.84
CA ASP A 170 -1.76 18.61 -4.51
C ASP A 170 -2.55 18.51 -5.84
N GLU A 171 -3.45 19.46 -6.16
CA GLU A 171 -4.26 19.47 -7.40
C GLU A 171 -3.42 19.51 -8.67
N ASP A 172 -2.25 20.16 -8.66
CA ASP A 172 -1.38 20.25 -9.85
C ASP A 172 -0.21 19.25 -9.83
N ARG A 173 -0.12 18.41 -8.79
CA ARG A 173 0.99 17.47 -8.64
C ARG A 173 0.96 16.40 -9.75
N PRO A 174 2.12 16.04 -10.34
CA PRO A 174 2.21 14.84 -11.15
C PRO A 174 1.91 13.60 -10.28
N GLY A 175 1.21 12.63 -10.87
CA GLY A 175 0.96 11.35 -10.19
C GLY A 175 2.27 10.60 -9.91
N ASP A 176 2.30 9.80 -8.84
CA ASP A 176 3.47 9.01 -8.51
C ASP A 176 3.79 7.94 -9.54
N ILE A 177 5.09 7.70 -9.72
CA ILE A 177 5.63 6.60 -10.52
C ILE A 177 6.63 5.86 -9.65
N ILE A 178 6.41 4.56 -9.46
CA ILE A 178 7.28 3.69 -8.67
C ILE A 178 7.80 2.58 -9.57
N ASN A 179 9.13 2.54 -9.72
CA ASN A 179 9.80 1.51 -10.51
C ASN A 179 10.29 0.39 -9.58
N ALA A 180 9.63 -0.77 -9.62
CA ALA A 180 10.10 -2.00 -9.01
C ALA A 180 10.95 -2.80 -10.02
N ILE A 181 11.72 -3.81 -9.55
CA ILE A 181 12.67 -4.59 -10.38
C ILE A 181 12.11 -5.03 -11.74
N SER A 182 10.85 -5.46 -11.77
CA SER A 182 10.22 -6.06 -12.95
C SER A 182 8.91 -5.39 -13.36
N ARG A 183 8.54 -4.30 -12.69
CA ARG A 183 7.21 -3.69 -12.84
C ARG A 183 7.29 -2.19 -12.61
N ARG A 184 6.49 -1.47 -13.39
CA ARG A 184 6.27 -0.04 -13.20
C ARG A 184 4.87 0.17 -12.64
N TYR A 185 4.80 0.86 -11.52
CA TYR A 185 3.53 1.23 -10.89
C TYR A 185 3.30 2.72 -11.11
N VAL A 186 2.08 3.09 -11.44
CA VAL A 186 1.71 4.50 -11.61
C VAL A 186 0.44 4.81 -10.84
N GLU A 187 0.37 6.04 -10.33
CA GLU A 187 -0.80 6.50 -9.60
C GLU A 187 -2.03 6.56 -10.50
N ALA A 188 -3.09 5.90 -10.04
CA ALA A 188 -4.42 6.03 -10.58
C ALA A 188 -5.10 7.25 -9.97
N THR A 189 -5.43 8.21 -10.83
CA THR A 189 -6.20 9.39 -10.45
C THR A 189 -7.66 9.31 -10.89
N ASN A 190 -8.03 8.25 -11.61
CA ASN A 190 -9.39 7.89 -11.97
C ASN A 190 -9.82 6.59 -11.30
N LEU A 191 -10.34 6.65 -10.08
CA LEU A 191 -10.74 5.42 -9.37
C LEU A 191 -12.00 4.81 -9.99
N ALA A 192 -12.89 5.62 -10.58
CA ALA A 192 -14.04 5.15 -11.32
C ALA A 192 -13.64 4.32 -12.56
N ALA A 193 -12.53 4.66 -13.24
CA ALA A 193 -11.99 3.84 -14.32
C ALA A 193 -11.45 2.48 -13.83
N LEU A 194 -11.08 2.39 -12.55
CA LEU A 194 -10.78 1.11 -11.89
C LEU A 194 -12.07 0.37 -11.49
N GLY A 195 -13.26 0.89 -11.78
CA GLY A 195 -14.52 0.31 -11.35
C GLY A 195 -14.76 0.43 -9.84
N TRP A 196 -14.18 1.45 -9.20
CA TRP A 196 -14.52 1.83 -7.83
C TRP A 196 -15.68 2.84 -7.87
N ASP A 197 -16.44 2.89 -6.78
CA ASP A 197 -17.48 3.87 -6.50
C ASP A 197 -17.40 4.25 -5.00
N GLU A 198 -18.32 5.08 -4.52
CA GLU A 198 -18.33 5.54 -3.12
C GLU A 198 -18.59 4.42 -2.10
N GLU A 199 -19.24 3.33 -2.53
CA GLU A 199 -19.53 2.16 -1.72
C GLU A 199 -18.49 1.05 -1.91
N HIS A 200 -17.61 1.18 -2.91
CA HIS A 200 -16.62 0.18 -3.25
C HIS A 200 -15.72 -0.02 -2.04
N PRO A 201 -15.56 -1.27 -1.57
CA PRO A 201 -14.92 -1.48 -0.30
C PRO A 201 -13.53 -0.84 -0.24
N SER A 202 -12.70 -1.02 -1.29
CA SER A 202 -11.36 -0.39 -1.36
C SER A 202 -11.35 1.12 -1.22
N TYR A 203 -12.39 1.79 -1.67
CA TYR A 203 -12.55 3.22 -1.49
C TYR A 203 -12.86 3.55 -0.02
N LEU A 204 -13.82 2.84 0.59
CA LEU A 204 -14.16 3.02 2.00
C LEU A 204 -12.96 2.79 2.94
N PHE A 205 -12.20 1.71 2.75
CA PHE A 205 -10.98 1.47 3.53
C PHE A 205 -9.97 2.61 3.36
N ALA A 206 -9.75 3.08 2.12
CA ALA A 206 -8.84 4.19 1.84
C ALA A 206 -9.25 5.44 2.64
N CYS A 207 -10.54 5.78 2.66
CA CYS A 207 -11.07 6.89 3.46
C CYS A 207 -10.88 6.70 4.97
N LEU A 208 -11.17 5.49 5.47
CA LEU A 208 -11.11 5.17 6.90
C LEU A 208 -9.66 5.16 7.41
N ILE A 209 -8.75 4.50 6.69
CA ILE A 209 -7.33 4.44 7.08
C ILE A 209 -6.66 5.80 6.92
N ASP A 210 -7.02 6.59 5.90
CA ASP A 210 -6.54 7.96 5.73
C ASP A 210 -6.90 8.82 6.95
N THR A 211 -8.16 8.75 7.38
CA THR A 211 -8.65 9.46 8.56
C THR A 211 -7.94 8.98 9.82
N ALA A 212 -7.83 7.66 10.02
CA ALA A 212 -7.20 7.08 11.20
C ALA A 212 -5.72 7.50 11.34
N ILE A 213 -4.93 7.43 10.26
CA ILE A 213 -3.53 7.84 10.28
C ILE A 213 -3.40 9.34 10.58
N LYS A 214 -4.20 10.19 9.90
CA LYS A 214 -4.18 11.65 10.13
C LYS A 214 -4.53 12.03 11.56
N THR A 215 -5.47 11.32 12.18
CA THR A 215 -5.88 11.55 13.57
C THR A 215 -4.83 11.07 14.57
N GLN A 216 -4.10 10.00 14.26
CA GLN A 216 -3.11 9.40 15.17
C GLN A 216 -1.72 10.05 15.08
N GLN A 217 -1.40 10.74 13.97
CA GLN A 217 -0.16 11.49 13.85
C GLN A 217 -0.18 12.77 14.69
N GLU A 218 0.59 12.76 15.78
CA GLU A 218 0.74 13.86 16.72
C GLU A 218 2.19 14.39 16.79
N GLY A 219 2.40 15.49 17.51
CA GLY A 219 3.73 16.04 17.77
C GLY A 219 4.52 16.34 16.49
N THR A 220 5.71 15.76 16.35
CA THR A 220 6.61 15.97 15.20
C THR A 220 6.12 15.31 13.91
N ASP A 221 5.14 14.40 14.00
CA ASP A 221 4.60 13.64 12.88
C ASP A 221 3.30 14.25 12.35
N ARG A 222 2.71 15.20 13.10
CA ARG A 222 1.47 15.89 12.71
C ARG A 222 1.62 16.55 11.34
N GLY A 223 0.77 16.13 10.41
CA GLY A 223 0.72 16.67 9.04
C GLY A 223 1.77 16.11 8.09
N ARG A 224 2.55 15.09 8.48
CA ARG A 224 3.48 14.41 7.57
C ARG A 224 2.77 13.51 6.57
N PHE A 225 1.68 12.87 6.99
CA PHE A 225 0.91 12.00 6.13
C PHE A 225 0.17 12.81 5.06
N GLN A 226 0.60 12.59 3.82
CA GLN A 226 0.09 13.23 2.62
C GLN A 226 -1.21 12.59 2.13
N GLY A 227 -1.47 11.34 2.53
CA GLY A 227 -2.73 10.64 2.27
C GLY A 227 -2.54 9.24 1.68
N VAL A 228 -3.67 8.62 1.41
CA VAL A 228 -3.75 7.35 0.69
C VAL A 228 -3.75 7.59 -0.82
N ARG A 229 -2.93 6.85 -1.56
CA ARG A 229 -2.82 6.91 -3.03
C ARG A 229 -3.06 5.54 -3.63
N VAL A 230 -3.56 5.47 -4.87
CA VAL A 230 -3.83 4.19 -5.54
C VAL A 230 -2.82 3.99 -6.65
N LEU A 231 -2.18 2.82 -6.70
CA LEU A 231 -1.24 2.44 -7.76
C LEU A 231 -1.82 1.33 -8.60
N VAL A 232 -1.61 1.40 -9.91
CA VAL A 232 -1.84 0.30 -10.85
C VAL A 232 -0.53 -0.08 -11.52
N VAL A 233 -0.44 -1.29 -12.05
CA VAL A 233 0.71 -1.65 -12.89
C VAL A 233 0.50 -1.10 -14.30
N GLU A 234 1.52 -0.41 -14.79
CA GLU A 234 1.67 -0.07 -16.21
C GLU A 234 2.39 -1.26 -16.86
N ASP A 235 1.62 -2.17 -17.45
CA ASP A 235 2.17 -3.24 -18.30
C ASP A 235 2.60 -2.61 -19.65
N GLU A 236 3.81 -2.94 -20.12
CA GLU A 236 4.32 -2.56 -21.45
C GLU A 236 3.70 -3.41 -22.57
#